data_AF-A0A3N5JB67-F1
#
_entry.id   AF-A0A3N5JB67-F1
#
_cell.length_a   1.000
_cell.length_b   1.000
_cell.length_c   1.000
_cell.angle_alpha   90.00
_cell.angle_beta   90.00
_cell.angle_gamma   90.00
#
_symmetry.space_group_name_H-M   'P 1'
#
loop_
_entity.id
_entity.type
_entity.pdbx_description
1 polymer ?
#
loop_
_entity_poly.entity_id
_entity_poly.type
_entity_poly.pdbx_seq_one_letter_code
_entity_poly.pdbx_strand_id
1 'polypeptide(L)'
;MFRALLAALLAMLLAAVLAWAAWSRYQAFLAEPLAIPPEGLVFDLAPGSNGANIVERLSALGLTRADWQWKLLMRLEPRVYRAGEYRIEAEARP
;
A
#
# COMPACT_ATOMS: atom_id res chain seq x y z
N MET A 1 37.59 -7.69 19.73
CA MET A 1 36.22 -7.99 20.20
C MET A 1 35.35 -6.73 20.28
N PHE A 2 35.78 -5.66 20.97
CA PHE A 2 35.00 -4.41 21.11
C PHE A 2 34.57 -3.76 19.78
N ARG A 3 35.47 -3.71 18.78
CA ARG A 3 35.16 -3.18 17.43
C ARG A 3 34.05 -3.97 16.70
N ALA A 4 34.04 -5.29 16.85
CA ALA A 4 33.02 -6.14 16.23
C ALA A 4 31.67 -6.00 16.93
N LEU A 5 31.66 -5.89 18.27
CA LEU A 5 30.46 -5.57 19.04
C LEU A 5 29.90 -4.19 18.67
N LEU A 6 30.76 -3.19 18.53
CA LEU A 6 30.35 -1.85 18.11
C LEU A 6 29.76 -1.86 16.69
N ALA A 7 30.41 -2.56 15.75
CA ALA A 7 29.90 -2.70 14.39
C ALA A 7 28.55 -3.43 14.35
N ALA A 8 28.39 -4.50 15.11
CA ALA A 8 27.13 -5.23 15.22
C ALA A 8 26.02 -4.36 15.83
N LEU A 9 26.34 -3.58 16.87
CA LEU A 9 25.41 -2.66 17.50
C LEU A 9 24.96 -1.55 16.54
N LEU A 10 25.90 -0.98 15.78
CA LEU A 10 25.62 0.03 14.75
C LEU A 10 24.76 -0.55 13.62
N ALA A 11 25.07 -1.78 13.16
CA ALA A 11 24.28 -2.45 12.14
C ALA A 11 22.84 -2.73 12.63
N MET A 12 22.69 -3.15 13.89
CA MET A 12 21.38 -3.38 14.51
C MET A 12 20.58 -2.08 14.64
N LEU A 13 21.23 -0.99 15.09
CA LEU A 13 20.62 0.35 15.14
C LEU A 13 20.18 0.82 13.76
N LEU A 14 21.03 0.65 12.73
CA LEU A 14 20.69 1.02 11.37
C LEU A 14 19.49 0.21 10.86
N ALA A 15 19.47 -1.10 11.10
CA ALA A 15 18.34 -1.95 10.74
C ALA A 15 17.04 -1.52 11.44
N ALA A 16 17.12 -1.16 12.73
CA ALA A 16 15.97 -0.64 13.48
C ALA A 16 15.44 0.68 12.89
N VAL A 17 16.33 1.60 12.52
CA VAL A 17 15.95 2.87 11.87
C VAL A 17 15.29 2.62 10.51
N LEU A 18 15.84 1.72 9.69
CA LEU A 18 15.26 1.37 8.39
C LEU A 18 13.89 0.71 8.54
N ALA A 19 13.73 -0.21 9.49
CA ALA A 19 12.45 -0.85 9.78
C ALA A 19 11.41 0.17 10.26
N TRP A 20 11.80 1.09 11.15
CA TRP A 20 10.95 2.18 11.61
C TRP A 20 10.52 3.09 10.46
N ALA A 21 11.45 3.47 9.57
CA ALA A 21 11.14 4.31 8.42
C ALA A 21 10.18 3.62 7.45
N ALA A 22 10.38 2.33 7.16
CA ALA A 22 9.49 1.54 6.31
C ALA A 22 8.08 1.43 6.92
N TRP A 23 7.99 1.17 8.23
CA TRP A 23 6.72 1.12 8.95
C TRP A 23 5.99 2.47 8.94
N SER A 24 6.73 3.57 9.19
CA SER A 24 6.16 4.92 9.17
C SER A 24 5.59 5.28 7.80
N ARG A 25 6.28 4.90 6.71
CA ARG A 25 5.78 5.10 5.34
C ARG A 25 4.54 4.26 5.04
N TYR A 26 4.47 3.05 5.58
CA TYR A 26 3.29 2.20 5.44
C TYR A 26 2.08 2.79 6.18
N GLN A 27 2.28 3.30 7.40
CA GLN A 27 1.22 3.97 8.16
C GLN A 27 0.72 5.24 7.46
N ALA A 28 1.64 6.04 6.89
CA ALA A 28 1.26 7.20 6.10
C ALA A 28 0.41 6.82 4.88
N PHE A 29 0.78 5.75 4.18
CA PHE A 29 0.02 5.21 3.05
C PHE A 29 -1.41 4.80 3.46
N LEU A 30 -1.60 4.11 4.59
CA LEU A 30 -2.93 3.72 5.06
C LEU A 30 -3.81 4.92 5.45
N ALA A 31 -3.19 6.04 5.84
CA ALA A 31 -3.89 7.26 6.21
C ALA A 31 -4.16 8.19 5.01
N GLU A 32 -3.42 8.03 3.91
CA GLU A 32 -3.52 8.88 2.72
C GLU A 32 -4.79 8.52 1.93
N PRO A 33 -5.73 9.47 1.75
CA PRO A 33 -6.90 9.24 0.93
C PRO A 33 -6.50 9.08 -0.53
N LEU A 34 -7.21 8.19 -1.24
CA LEU A 34 -7.06 8.03 -2.68
C LEU A 34 -7.44 9.34 -3.38
N ALA A 35 -6.82 9.63 -4.53
CA ALA A 35 -7.10 10.84 -5.31
C ALA A 35 -8.39 10.70 -6.12
N ILE A 36 -9.49 10.34 -5.44
CA ILE A 36 -10.81 10.09 -6.03
C ILE A 36 -11.56 11.43 -6.11
N PRO A 37 -12.23 11.73 -7.23
CA PRO A 37 -13.01 12.96 -7.37
C PRO A 37 -14.12 13.08 -6.30
N PRO A 38 -14.55 14.32 -5.95
CA PRO A 38 -15.60 14.55 -4.95
C PRO A 38 -16.93 13.85 -5.26
N GLU A 39 -17.26 13.68 -6.55
CA GLU A 39 -18.43 12.95 -7.03
C GLU A 39 -18.35 11.43 -6.83
N GLY A 40 -17.20 10.92 -6.37
CA GLY A 40 -16.90 9.50 -6.29
C GLY A 40 -16.59 8.90 -7.67
N LEU A 41 -16.04 7.69 -7.67
CA LEU A 41 -15.70 6.97 -8.89
C LEU A 41 -16.47 5.66 -8.95
N VAL A 42 -17.14 5.40 -10.07
CA VAL A 42 -17.64 4.06 -10.38
C VAL A 42 -16.51 3.30 -11.06
N PHE A 43 -16.03 2.25 -10.40
CA PHE A 43 -14.98 1.37 -10.88
C PHE A 43 -15.55 0.01 -11.21
N ASP A 44 -15.54 -0.35 -12.49
CA ASP A 44 -15.96 -1.67 -12.94
C ASP A 44 -14.83 -2.69 -12.77
N LEU A 45 -15.12 -3.73 -11.97
CA LEU A 45 -14.21 -4.80 -11.65
C LEU A 45 -14.41 -5.98 -12.62
N ALA A 46 -13.47 -6.14 -13.55
CA ALA A 46 -13.52 -7.23 -14.51
C ALA A 46 -13.45 -8.62 -13.82
N PRO A 47 -14.17 -9.65 -14.33
CA PRO A 47 -14.07 -11.01 -13.83
C PRO A 47 -12.64 -11.54 -13.82
N GLY A 48 -12.25 -12.17 -12.70
CA GLY A 48 -10.88 -12.70 -12.54
C GLY A 48 -9.82 -11.64 -12.23
N SER A 49 -10.20 -10.37 -12.03
CA SER A 49 -9.27 -9.35 -11.56
C SER A 49 -8.73 -9.70 -10.18
N ASN A 50 -7.40 -9.73 -10.05
CA ASN A 50 -6.73 -9.86 -8.76
C ASN A 50 -6.41 -8.47 -8.19
N GLY A 51 -6.10 -8.38 -6.89
CA GLY A 51 -5.79 -7.12 -6.23
C GLY A 51 -4.67 -6.31 -6.91
N ALA A 52 -3.66 -6.97 -7.49
CA ALA A 52 -2.58 -6.28 -8.19
C ALA A 52 -3.07 -5.58 -9.47
N ASN A 53 -3.90 -6.25 -10.28
CA ASN A 53 -4.50 -5.67 -11.48
C ASN A 53 -5.41 -4.48 -11.15
N ILE A 54 -6.12 -4.56 -10.02
CA ILE A 54 -6.99 -3.47 -9.54
C ILE A 54 -6.15 -2.23 -9.22
N VAL A 55 -5.09 -2.40 -8.42
CA VAL A 55 -4.17 -1.32 -8.04
C VAL A 55 -3.47 -0.73 -9.27
N GLU A 56 -3.05 -1.56 -10.22
CA GLU A 56 -2.43 -1.10 -11.46
C GLU A 56 -3.38 -0.24 -12.29
N ARG A 57 -4.65 -0.64 -12.42
CA ARG A 57 -5.68 0.17 -13.10
C ARG A 57 -5.97 1.47 -12.37
N LEU A 58 -6.12 1.44 -11.03
CA LEU A 58 -6.31 2.66 -10.24
C LEU A 58 -5.11 3.61 -10.38
N SER A 59 -3.89 3.06 -10.47
CA SER A 59 -2.68 3.84 -10.68
C SER A 59 -2.57 4.44 -12.08
N ALA A 60 -2.97 3.69 -13.11
CA ALA A 60 -3.05 4.19 -14.49
C ALA A 60 -4.06 5.34 -14.63
N LEU A 61 -5.10 5.35 -13.80
CA LEU A 61 -6.08 6.45 -13.70
C LEU A 61 -5.58 7.63 -12.84
N GLY A 62 -4.38 7.54 -12.25
CA GLY A 62 -3.79 8.58 -11.40
C GLY A 62 -4.38 8.66 -9.99
N LEU A 63 -5.17 7.67 -9.58
CA LEU A 63 -5.91 7.67 -8.31
C LEU A 63 -5.07 7.20 -7.13
N THR A 64 -4.00 6.45 -7.40
CA THR A 64 -3.05 5.92 -6.41
C THR A 64 -1.69 5.66 -7.06
N ARG A 65 -0.67 5.39 -6.24
CA ARG A 65 0.61 4.83 -6.68
C ARG A 65 0.61 3.31 -6.48
N ALA A 66 1.11 2.55 -7.47
CA ALA A 66 1.24 1.10 -7.41
C ALA A 66 2.53 0.64 -6.70
N ASP A 67 2.73 1.12 -5.46
CA ASP A 67 3.95 0.85 -4.69
C ASP A 67 3.90 -0.48 -3.90
N TRP A 68 5.01 -0.81 -3.21
CA TRP A 68 5.12 -2.04 -2.41
C TRP A 68 4.13 -2.11 -1.24
N GLN A 69 3.62 -0.97 -0.76
CA GLN A 69 2.66 -0.88 0.33
C GLN A 69 1.37 -1.63 0.00
N TRP A 70 0.88 -1.55 -1.24
CA TRP A 70 -0.27 -2.33 -1.70
C TRP A 70 0.00 -3.84 -1.66
N LYS A 71 1.21 -4.26 -2.04
CA LYS A 71 1.61 -5.68 -1.97
C LYS A 71 1.65 -6.16 -0.52
N LEU A 72 2.09 -5.33 0.41
CA LEU A 72 2.06 -5.65 1.84
C LEU A 72 0.62 -5.73 2.35
N LEU A 73 -0.22 -4.73 2.04
CA LEU A 73 -1.62 -4.71 2.45
C LEU A 73 -2.37 -5.95 1.96
N MET A 74 -2.24 -6.32 0.69
CA MET A 74 -2.88 -7.52 0.13
C MET A 74 -2.38 -8.83 0.77
N ARG A 75 -1.14 -8.85 1.29
CA ARG A 75 -0.60 -10.02 2.01
C ARG A 75 -1.12 -10.10 3.44
N LEU A 76 -1.29 -8.96 4.09
CA LEU A 76 -1.82 -8.87 5.46
C LEU A 76 -3.34 -9.08 5.48
N GLU A 77 -4.04 -8.55 4.49
CA GLU A 77 -5.49 -8.64 4.32
C GLU A 77 -5.84 -9.29 2.98
N PRO A 78 -5.71 -10.62 2.86
CA PRO A 78 -6.12 -11.33 1.65
C PRO A 78 -7.64 -11.24 1.49
N ARG A 79 -8.10 -10.44 0.53
CA ARG A 79 -9.53 -10.31 0.19
C ARG A 79 -9.80 -10.89 -1.19
N VAL A 80 -10.94 -11.58 -1.32
CA VAL A 80 -11.45 -12.06 -2.60
C VAL A 80 -12.46 -11.05 -3.10
N TYR A 81 -12.08 -10.31 -4.15
CA TYR A 81 -12.96 -9.32 -4.77
C TYR A 81 -13.86 -10.01 -5.81
N ARG A 82 -15.17 -9.73 -5.76
CA ARG A 82 -16.12 -10.23 -6.75
C ARG A 82 -16.22 -9.26 -7.91
N ALA A 83 -16.38 -9.77 -9.12
CA ALA A 83 -16.62 -8.94 -10.30
C ALA A 83 -17.90 -8.11 -10.13
N GLY A 84 -17.91 -6.89 -10.69
CA GLY A 84 -19.04 -5.97 -10.64
C GLY A 84 -18.64 -4.51 -10.51
N GLU A 85 -19.63 -3.64 -10.51
CA GLU A 85 -19.42 -2.19 -10.34
C GLU A 85 -19.31 -1.82 -8.85
N TYR A 86 -18.22 -1.15 -8.51
CA TYR A 86 -17.98 -0.61 -7.17
C TYR A 86 -18.01 0.91 -7.23
N ARG A 87 -18.76 1.54 -6.33
CA ARG A 87 -18.64 2.98 -6.10
C ARG A 87 -17.59 3.22 -5.01
N ILE A 88 -16.54 3.94 -5.37
CA ILE A 88 -15.47 4.39 -4.49
C ILE A 88 -15.76 5.85 -4.10
N GLU A 89 -15.76 6.13 -2.81
CA GLU A 89 -16.00 7.48 -2.28
C GLU A 89 -14.72 8.32 -2.28
N ALA A 90 -14.85 9.65 -2.28
CA ALA A 90 -13.74 10.60 -2.36
C ALA A 90 -12.70 10.47 -1.22
N GLU A 91 -13.13 9.95 -0.06
CA GLU A 91 -12.29 9.77 1.14
C GLU A 91 -11.87 8.30 1.35
N ALA A 92 -12.04 7.47 0.32
CA ALA A 92 -11.63 6.08 0.38
C ALA A 92 -10.12 5.99 0.62
N ARG A 93 -9.74 5.14 1.58
CA ARG A 93 -8.36 4.80 1.91
C ARG A 93 -8.04 3.38 1.41
N PRO A 94 -6.76 3.03 1.29
CA PRO A 94 -6.34 1.70 0.85
C PRO A 94 -6.97 0.53 1.59
#